data_AF-A0A655W7S2-F1
#
_entry.id   AF-A0A655W7S2-F1
#
_cell.length_a   1.000
_cell.length_b   1.000
_cell.length_c   1.000
_cell.angle_alpha   90.00
_cell.angle_beta   90.00
_cell.angle_gamma   90.00
#
_symmetry.space_group_name_H-M   'P 1'
#
loop_
_entity.id
_entity.type
_entity.pdbx_description
1 polymer ?
#
loop_
_entity_poly.entity_id
_entity_poly.type
_entity_poly.pdbx_seq_one_letter_code
_entity_poly.pdbx_strand_id
1 'polypeptide(L)' 'MIVCNPPFHQQQTITDHIAWQMFCDSKHVLKKDGKLWVIGNRHLGYDVKLARLFGKSHVRVIANNSKFVILQAIKS' A
#
# COMPACT_ATOMS: atom_id res chain seq x y z
N MET A 1 -7.34 -12.12 1.21
CA MET A 1 -6.70 -11.01 1.95
C MET A 1 -5.22 -11.07 1.67
N ILE A 2 -4.56 -9.92 1.50
CA ILE A 2 -3.12 -9.82 1.23
C ILE A 2 -2.49 -8.89 2.28
N VAL A 3 -1.32 -9.27 2.79
CA VAL A 3 -0.47 -8.42 3.64
C VAL A 3 0.84 -8.18 2.89
N CYS A 4 1.27 -6.93 2.84
CA CYS A 4 2.38 -6.48 2.01
C CYS A 4 3.31 -5.58 2.84
N ASN A 5 4.59 -5.92 2.85
CA ASN A 5 5.66 -5.07 3.36
C ASN A 5 6.62 -4.83 2.20
N PRO A 6 6.39 -3.79 1.37
CA PRO A 6 7.28 -3.50 0.25
C PRO A 6 8.72 -3.30 0.76
N PRO A 7 9.75 -3.77 0.03
CA PRO A 7 11.13 -3.52 0.41
C PRO A 7 11.38 -2.01 0.52
N PHE A 8 12.31 -1.59 1.38
CA PHE A 8 12.77 -0.20 1.42
C PHE A 8 14.30 -0.11 1.56
N HIS A 9 14.96 0.61 0.65
CA HIS A 9 16.38 0.94 0.71
C HIS A 9 16.60 2.44 0.50
N GLN A 10 17.78 2.95 0.89
CA GLN A 10 18.15 4.37 0.78
C GLN A 10 18.22 4.90 -0.66
N GLN A 11 18.10 4.02 -1.67
CA GLN A 11 17.93 4.38 -3.08
C GLN A 11 16.43 4.38 -3.42
N GLN A 12 15.81 5.56 -3.28
CA GLN A 12 14.36 5.75 -3.22
C GLN A 12 13.60 5.35 -4.49
N THR A 13 14.18 5.55 -5.68
CA THR A 13 13.44 5.41 -6.96
C THR A 13 13.11 3.95 -7.30
N ILE A 14 14.09 3.04 -7.22
CA ILE A 14 13.90 1.60 -7.56
C ILE A 14 12.86 0.96 -6.63
N THR A 15 12.96 1.29 -5.34
CA THR A 15 12.05 0.84 -4.29
C THR A 15 10.60 1.24 -4.56
N ASP A 16 10.39 2.47 -5.06
CA ASP A 16 9.07 3.02 -5.34
C ASP A 16 8.32 2.28 -6.46
N HIS A 17 9.05 1.87 -7.50
CA HIS A 17 8.53 1.08 -8.61
C HIS A 17 8.14 -0.33 -8.16
N ILE A 18 8.96 -0.97 -7.31
CA ILE A 18 8.66 -2.30 -6.76
C ILE A 18 7.40 -2.23 -5.89
N ALA A 19 7.31 -1.26 -4.98
CA ALA A 19 6.12 -1.08 -4.15
C ALA A 19 4.86 -0.85 -4.98
N TRP A 20 4.97 -0.04 -6.04
CA TRP A 20 3.86 0.18 -6.98
C TRP A 20 3.42 -1.12 -7.67
N GLN A 21 4.38 -1.91 -8.18
CA GLN A 21 4.08 -3.19 -8.82
C GLN A 21 3.37 -4.15 -7.85
N MET A 22 3.88 -4.28 -6.61
CA MET A 22 3.24 -5.12 -5.59
C MET A 22 1.80 -4.68 -5.29
N PHE A 23 1.49 -3.38 -5.32
CA PHE A 23 0.13 -2.88 -5.13
C PHE A 23 -0.77 -3.23 -6.32
N CYS A 24 -0.28 -3.06 -7.55
CA CYS A 24 -0.97 -3.42 -8.79
C CYS A 24 -1.30 -4.92 -8.81
N ASP A 25 -0.32 -5.78 -8.52
CA ASP A 25 -0.49 -7.22 -8.49
C ASP A 25 -1.49 -7.64 -7.41
N SER A 26 -1.41 -7.00 -6.23
CA SER A 26 -2.38 -7.20 -5.16
C SER A 26 -3.80 -6.87 -5.61
N LYS A 27 -4.03 -5.70 -6.25
CA LYS A 27 -5.36 -5.35 -6.76
C LYS A 27 -5.82 -6.33 -7.84
N HIS A 28 -4.92 -6.79 -8.71
CA HIS A 28 -5.26 -7.73 -9.77
C HIS A 28 -5.85 -9.03 -9.19
N VAL A 29 -5.17 -9.64 -8.20
CA VAL A 29 -5.54 -10.96 -7.67
C VAL A 29 -6.58 -10.94 -6.55
N LEU A 30 -6.83 -9.79 -5.91
CA LEU A 30 -7.89 -9.68 -4.91
C LEU A 30 -9.26 -9.95 -5.55
N LYS A 31 -10.12 -10.67 -4.82
CA LYS A 31 -11.56 -10.75 -5.13
C LYS A 31 -12.26 -9.44 -4.75
N LYS A 32 -13.50 -9.26 -5.20
CA LYS A 32 -14.38 -8.18 -4.72
C LYS A 32 -14.44 -8.18 -3.18
N ASP A 33 -14.41 -6.99 -2.59
CA ASP A 33 -14.31 -6.70 -1.16
C ASP A 33 -13.02 -7.25 -0.48
N GLY A 34 -12.07 -7.72 -1.29
CA GLY A 34 -10.78 -8.18 -0.85
C GLY A 34 -9.93 -7.03 -0.30
N LYS A 35 -9.22 -7.31 0.80
CA LYS A 35 -8.39 -6.32 1.51
C LYS A 35 -6.91 -6.52 1.23
N LEU A 36 -6.22 -5.42 0.94
CA LEU A 36 -4.76 -5.28 0.99
C LEU A 36 -4.38 -4.50 2.25
N TRP A 37 -3.46 -5.03 3.04
CA TRP A 37 -2.84 -4.34 4.17
C TRP A 37 -1.38 -4.08 3.84
N VAL A 38 -0.95 -2.82 3.97
CA VAL A 38 0.42 -2.40 3.67
C VAL A 38 1.04 -1.81 4.92
N ILE A 39 2.23 -2.26 5.29
CA ILE A 39 3.11 -1.56 6.22
C ILE A 39 4.21 -0.85 5.42
N GLY A 40 4.58 0.35 5.83
CA GLY A 40 5.69 1.09 5.23
C GLY A 40 6.17 2.25 6.10
N ASN A 41 7.31 2.84 5.74
CA ASN A 41 7.81 4.04 6.41
C ASN A 41 6.88 5.23 6.10
N ARG A 42 6.59 6.05 7.11
CA ARG A 42 5.63 7.18 7.01
C ARG A 42 5.96 8.16 5.88
N HIS A 43 7.25 8.37 5.57
CA HIS A 43 7.71 9.31 4.55
C HIS A 43 7.55 8.81 3.10
N LEU A 44 7.14 7.56 2.87
CA LEU A 44 7.07 6.97 1.52
C LEU A 44 5.76 7.27 0.78
N GLY A 45 4.76 7.89 1.42
CA GLY A 45 3.54 8.36 0.74
C GLY A 45 2.69 7.27 0.07
N TYR A 46 2.67 6.05 0.64
CA TYR A 46 1.91 4.92 0.06
C TYR A 46 0.39 5.13 0.04
N ASP A 47 -0.14 6.01 0.89
CA ASP A 47 -1.54 6.41 0.90
C ASP A 47 -1.97 7.03 -0.43
N VAL A 48 -1.13 7.89 -1.03
CA VAL A 48 -1.41 8.52 -2.33
C VAL A 48 -1.45 7.48 -3.45
N LYS A 49 -0.51 6.53 -3.44
CA LYS A 49 -0.46 5.43 -4.42
C LYS A 49 -1.67 4.51 -4.29
N LEU A 50 -1.99 4.09 -3.08
CA LEU A 50 -3.15 3.23 -2.84
C LEU A 50 -4.44 3.97 -3.20
N ALA A 51 -4.56 5.27 -2.89
CA ALA A 51 -5.73 6.06 -3.28
C ALA A 51 -5.89 6.18 -4.80
N ARG A 52 -4.79 6.34 -5.54
CA ARG A 52 -4.78 6.31 -7.02
C ARG A 52 -5.22 4.95 -7.56
N LEU A 53 -4.82 3.86 -6.91
CA LEU A 53 -5.07 2.50 -7.40
C LEU A 53 -6.44 1.94 -6.99
N PHE A 54 -6.86 2.13 -5.73
CA PHE A 54 -8.09 1.57 -5.15
C PHE A 54 -9.24 2.59 -5.03
N GLY A 55 -8.96 3.89 -5.22
CA GLY A 55 -9.90 4.98 -4.95
C GLY A 55 -9.80 5.45 -3.51
N LYS A 56 -9.82 6.78 -3.31
CA LYS A 56 -9.60 7.42 -2.00
C LYS A 56 -10.57 6.94 -0.92
N SER A 57 -11.83 6.67 -1.27
CA SER A 57 -12.86 6.18 -0.34
C SER A 57 -12.61 4.75 0.16
N HIS A 58 -11.75 3.98 -0.51
CA HIS A 58 -11.44 2.59 -0.16
C HIS A 58 -10.11 2.45 0.59
N VAL A 59 -9.44 3.55 0.91
CA VAL A 59 -8.13 3.55 1.57
C VAL A 59 -8.22 4.25 2.91
N ARG A 60 -7.68 3.63 3.95
CA ARG A 60 -7.59 4.24 5.29
C ARG A 60 -6.34 3.84 6.04
N VAL A 61 -5.92 4.70 6.96
CA VAL A 61 -4.91 4.36 7.98
C VAL A 61 -5.56 3.47 9.04
N ILE A 62 -4.92 2.35 9.35
CA ILE A 62 -5.35 1.43 10.41
C ILE A 62 -4.57 1.72 11.71
N ALA A 63 -3.27 1.96 11.60
CA ALA A 63 -2.41 2.31 12.72
C ALA A 63 -1.20 3.10 12.21
N ASN A 64 -0.56 3.88 13.08
CA ASN A 64 0.72 4.50 12.79
C ASN A 64 1.53 4.71 14.07
N ASN A 65 2.84 4.89 13.91
CA ASN A 65 3.74 5.43 14.92
C ASN A 65 4.77 6.36 14.25
N SER A 66 5.74 6.88 15.00
CA SER A 66 6.74 7.84 14.50
C SER A 66 7.50 7.36 13.25
N LYS A 67 7.64 6.05 13.06
CA LYS A 67 8.41 5.45 11.95
C LYS A 67 7.52 4.84 10.86
N PHE A 68 6.46 4.15 11.25
CA PHE A 68 5.67 3.28 10.38
C PHE A 68 4.20 3.70 10.29
N VAL A 69 3.58 3.35 9.16
CA VAL A 69 2.14 3.44 8.94
C VAL A 69 1.61 2.10 8.42
N ILE A 70 0.43 1.71 8.88
CA ILE A 70 -0.34 0.58 8.35
C ILE A 70 -1.55 1.16 7.61
N LEU A 71 -1.65 0.84 6.32
CA LEU A 71 -2.73 1.25 5.43
C LEU A 71 -3.57 0.03 5.04
N GLN A 72 -4.87 0.21 4.92
CA GLN A 72 -5.78 -0.76 4.31
C GLN A 72 -6.33 -0.17 3.01
N ALA A 73 -6.39 -1.00 1.96
CA ALA A 73 -7.11 -0.73 0.73
C ALA A 73 -8.10 -1.87 0.42
N ILE A 74 -9.31 -1.55 -0.02
CA ILE A 74 -10.37 -2.53 -0.37
C ILE A 74 -10.61 -2.51 -1.88
N LYS A 75 -10.62 -3.68 -2.53
CA LYS A 75 -11.02 -3.80 -3.94
C LYS A 75 -12.54 -3.81 -4.05
N SER A 76 -13.11 -2.72 -4.56
CA SER A 76 -14.52 -2.62 -4.96
C SER A 76 -14.87 -3.50 -6.16
#